data_AF-A0A397BQJ5-F1
#
_entry.id   AF-A0A397BQJ5-F1
#
_cell.length_a   1.000
_cell.length_b   1.000
_cell.length_c   1.000
_cell.angle_alpha   90.00
_cell.angle_beta   90.00
_cell.angle_gamma   90.00
#
_symmetry.space_group_name_H-M   'P 1'
#
loop_
_entity.id
_entity.type
_entity.pdbx_description
1 polymer ?
#
loop_
_entity_poly.entity_id
_entity_poly.type
_entity_poly.pdbx_seq_one_letter_code
_entity_poly.pdbx_strand_id
1 'polypeptide(L)'
;MKVIECVDPHGVAETLDRHFGHLRGPSRETTRTKIYKWLKQRNIIQEKAADRRTANLKCSRTNGVGTSLPHDAEEQLAKWVASMRKDGVPVTPLMLQLMALETTIDLGLPDDAYHAG
;
A
#
# COMPACT_ATOMS: atom_id res chain seq x y z
N MET A 1 14.68 -6.55 0.93
CA MET A 1 14.80 -6.74 -0.54
C MET A 1 15.33 -8.11 -0.98
N LYS A 2 15.81 -8.97 -0.08
CA LYS A 2 16.53 -10.21 -0.41
C LYS A 2 15.88 -11.12 -1.47
N VAL A 3 14.55 -11.18 -1.57
CA VAL A 3 13.85 -12.03 -2.54
C VAL A 3 13.97 -11.50 -3.97
N ILE A 4 13.84 -10.19 -4.20
CA ILE A 4 13.95 -9.60 -5.56
C ILE A 4 15.41 -9.66 -6.03
N GLU A 5 16.35 -9.42 -5.12
CA GLU A 5 17.80 -9.46 -5.38
C GLU A 5 18.28 -10.87 -5.73
N CYS A 6 17.66 -11.93 -5.19
CA CYS A 6 18.00 -13.32 -5.55
C CYS A 6 17.51 -13.74 -6.94
N VAL A 7 16.54 -13.03 -7.53
CA VAL A 7 16.01 -13.39 -8.87
C VAL A 7 17.03 -13.11 -9.96
N ASP A 8 17.82 -12.05 -9.84
CA ASP A 8 18.79 -11.64 -10.86
C ASP A 8 19.89 -12.69 -11.10
N PRO A 9 20.55 -13.24 -10.05
CA PRO A 9 21.57 -14.29 -10.22
C PRO A 9 21.02 -15.72 -10.41
N HIS A 10 19.82 -16.03 -9.89
CA HIS A 10 19.34 -17.42 -9.77
C HIS A 10 18.02 -17.71 -10.50
N GLY A 11 17.33 -16.68 -10.99
CA GLY A 11 16.02 -16.80 -11.59
C GLY A 11 14.89 -17.07 -10.58
N VAL A 12 13.64 -16.98 -11.07
CA VAL A 12 12.43 -17.07 -10.25
C VAL A 12 12.22 -18.46 -9.65
N ALA A 13 12.59 -19.52 -10.39
CA ALA A 13 12.39 -20.90 -9.95
C ALA A 13 13.26 -21.26 -8.74
N GLU A 14 14.54 -20.89 -8.77
CA GLU A 14 15.47 -21.13 -7.66
C GLU A 14 15.16 -20.19 -6.48
N THR A 15 14.76 -18.94 -6.74
CA THR A 15 14.29 -18.00 -5.71
C THR A 15 13.07 -18.55 -4.95
N LEU A 16 12.13 -19.18 -5.66
CA LEU A 16 10.99 -19.86 -5.04
C LEU A 16 11.43 -21.03 -4.17
N ASP A 17 12.42 -21.79 -4.60
CA ASP A 17 12.90 -22.92 -3.83
C ASP A 17 13.63 -22.48 -2.55
N ARG A 18 14.48 -21.46 -2.66
CA ARG A 18 15.27 -20.91 -1.56
C ARG A 18 14.43 -20.19 -0.51
N HIS A 19 13.46 -19.37 -0.94
CA HIS A 19 12.67 -18.52 -0.03
C HIS A 19 11.30 -19.08 0.32
N PHE A 20 10.74 -19.92 -0.56
CA PHE A 20 9.38 -20.44 -0.46
C PHE A 20 9.34 -21.95 -0.68
N GLY A 21 10.43 -22.65 -0.37
CA GLY A 21 10.58 -24.10 -0.57
C GLY A 21 9.55 -24.94 0.19
N HIS A 22 8.85 -24.37 1.18
CA HIS A 22 7.74 -25.01 1.89
C HIS A 22 6.40 -24.94 1.14
N LEU A 23 6.27 -24.09 0.11
CA LEU A 23 5.04 -23.96 -0.67
C LEU A 23 4.96 -25.06 -1.74
N ARG A 24 3.76 -25.61 -1.93
CA ARG A 24 3.44 -26.64 -2.93
C ARG A 24 2.16 -26.27 -3.68
N GLY A 25 2.03 -26.80 -4.90
CA GLY A 25 0.85 -26.63 -5.75
C GLY A 25 0.42 -25.17 -5.95
N PRO A 26 -0.88 -24.85 -5.76
CA PRO A 26 -1.45 -23.54 -6.12
C PRO A 26 -0.85 -22.36 -5.33
N SER A 27 -0.38 -22.59 -4.10
CA SER A 27 0.27 -21.56 -3.29
C SER A 27 1.66 -21.18 -3.83
N ARG A 28 2.40 -22.15 -4.40
CA ARG A 28 3.69 -21.91 -5.05
C ARG A 28 3.49 -21.12 -6.35
N GLU A 29 2.48 -21.47 -7.13
CA GLU A 29 2.11 -20.76 -8.36
C GLU A 29 1.68 -19.31 -8.08
N THR A 30 0.81 -19.09 -7.09
CA THR A 30 0.42 -17.74 -6.65
C THR A 30 1.63 -16.89 -6.25
N THR A 31 2.60 -17.50 -5.58
CA THR A 31 3.83 -16.82 -5.16
C THR A 31 4.74 -16.52 -6.36
N ARG A 32 4.81 -17.43 -7.33
CA ARG A 32 5.50 -17.19 -8.62
C ARG A 32 4.94 -15.95 -9.31
N THR A 33 3.62 -15.86 -9.44
CA THR A 33 2.95 -14.69 -10.03
C THR A 33 3.26 -13.40 -9.25
N LYS A 34 3.26 -13.47 -7.91
CA LYS A 34 3.63 -12.32 -7.05
C LYS A 34 5.08 -11.87 -7.29
N ILE A 35 6.02 -12.79 -7.43
CA ILE A 35 7.43 -12.46 -7.72
C ILE A 35 7.54 -11.74 -9.07
N TYR A 36 6.89 -12.22 -10.13
CA TYR A 36 6.87 -11.52 -11.42
C TYR A 36 6.28 -10.10 -11.31
N LYS A 37 5.20 -9.94 -10.53
CA LYS A 37 4.62 -8.63 -10.27
C LYS A 37 5.60 -7.70 -9.54
N TRP A 38 6.31 -8.21 -8.53
CA TRP A 38 7.33 -7.44 -7.82
C TRP A 38 8.51 -7.05 -8.70
N LEU A 39 8.94 -7.92 -9.62
CA LEU A 39 9.99 -7.58 -10.61
C LEU A 39 9.57 -6.43 -11.52
N LYS A 40 8.32 -6.46 -12.01
CA LYS A 40 7.77 -5.36 -12.82
C LYS A 40 7.71 -4.04 -12.04
N GLN A 41 7.46 -4.11 -10.74
CA GLN A 41 7.37 -2.95 -9.85
C GLN A 41 8.66 -2.68 -9.05
N ARG A 42 9.80 -3.26 -9.46
CA ARG A 42 11.04 -3.24 -8.65
C ARG A 42 11.47 -1.84 -8.25
N ASN A 43 11.40 -0.89 -9.19
CA ASN A 43 11.87 0.47 -8.98
C ASN A 43 11.04 1.20 -7.92
N ILE A 44 9.71 1.05 -7.98
CA ILE A 44 8.77 1.60 -6.99
C ILE A 44 8.99 0.97 -5.61
N ILE A 45 9.20 -0.35 -5.56
CA ILE A 45 9.47 -1.06 -4.30
C ILE A 45 10.82 -0.60 -3.72
N GLN A 46 11.82 -0.37 -4.57
CA GLN A 46 13.14 0.11 -4.16
C GLN A 46 13.09 1.53 -3.59
N GLU A 47 12.38 2.44 -4.26
CA GLU A 47 12.17 3.81 -3.80
C GLU A 47 11.45 3.83 -2.44
N LYS A 48 10.36 3.06 -2.29
CA LYS A 48 9.63 2.96 -1.02
C LYS A 48 10.43 2.27 0.09
N ALA A 49 11.29 1.32 -0.26
CA ALA A 49 12.17 0.68 0.73
C ALA A 49 13.30 1.61 1.20
N ALA A 50 13.73 2.56 0.39
CA ALA A 50 14.74 3.55 0.76
C ALA A 50 14.20 4.60 1.74
N ASP A 51 12.90 4.92 1.66
CA ASP A 51 12.23 5.83 2.58
C ASP A 51 11.87 5.13 3.90
N ARG A 52 12.41 5.64 5.03
CA ARG A 52 12.22 5.07 6.37
C ARG A 52 10.75 4.98 6.79
N ARG A 53 9.88 5.87 6.31
CA ARG A 53 8.46 5.91 6.62
C ARG A 53 7.69 4.85 5.85
N THR A 54 8.14 4.47 4.66
CA THR A 54 7.47 3.48 3.80
C THR A 54 8.15 2.11 3.74
N ALA A 55 9.36 1.97 4.27
CA ALA A 55 10.15 0.72 4.23
C ALA A 55 9.50 -0.50 4.90
N ASN A 56 8.65 -0.27 5.92
CA ASN A 56 7.93 -1.35 6.63
C ASN A 56 6.52 -1.60 6.05
N LEU A 57 6.09 -0.85 5.03
CA LEU A 57 4.78 -1.03 4.43
C LEU A 57 4.74 -2.26 3.53
N LYS A 58 3.75 -3.12 3.75
CA LYS A 58 3.54 -4.36 2.98
C LYS A 58 2.61 -4.16 1.76
N CYS A 59 1.87 -3.06 1.74
CA CYS A 59 0.96 -2.69 0.67
C CYS A 59 1.15 -1.22 0.32
N SER A 60 1.20 -0.94 -0.99
CA SER A 60 1.03 0.42 -1.52
C SER A 60 -0.27 0.40 -2.34
N ARG A 61 -1.22 1.26 -1.97
CA ARG A 61 -2.40 1.55 -2.79
C ARG A 61 -2.08 2.74 -3.69
N THR A 62 -2.66 2.78 -4.88
CA THR A 62 -2.62 3.97 -5.73
C THR A 62 -3.48 5.05 -5.08
N ASN A 63 -3.01 6.30 -5.07
CA ASN A 63 -3.77 7.44 -4.58
C ASN A 63 -5.11 7.53 -5.36
N GLY A 64 -6.21 7.92 -4.69
CA GLY A 64 -7.55 7.98 -5.27
C GLY A 64 -8.34 6.66 -5.33
N VAL A 65 -7.83 5.55 -4.76
CA VAL A 65 -8.59 4.27 -4.68
C VAL A 65 -9.21 4.03 -3.29
N GLY A 66 -8.77 4.76 -2.26
CA GLY A 66 -9.26 4.58 -0.89
C GLY A 66 -10.44 5.47 -0.53
N THR A 67 -10.55 6.60 -1.21
CA THR A 67 -11.55 7.64 -0.97
C THR A 67 -11.77 8.37 -2.28
N SER A 68 -13.00 8.51 -2.75
CA SER A 68 -13.32 9.24 -4.00
C SER A 68 -13.13 10.76 -3.88
N LEU A 69 -12.22 11.17 -3.00
CA LEU A 69 -11.85 12.54 -2.74
C LEU A 69 -10.75 12.98 -3.73
N PRO A 70 -10.70 14.27 -4.09
CA PRO A 70 -9.61 14.82 -4.88
C PRO A 70 -8.27 14.74 -4.13
N HIS A 71 -7.17 14.72 -4.87
CA HIS A 71 -5.81 14.57 -4.34
C HIS A 71 -5.50 15.51 -3.15
N ASP A 72 -5.87 16.78 -3.28
CA ASP A 72 -5.58 17.80 -2.26
C ASP A 72 -6.23 17.45 -0.91
N ALA A 73 -7.45 16.93 -0.97
CA ALA A 73 -8.22 16.51 0.18
C ALA A 73 -7.66 15.22 0.82
N GLU A 74 -7.23 14.25 0.01
CA GLU A 74 -6.54 13.05 0.51
C GLU A 74 -5.23 13.44 1.22
N GLU A 75 -4.48 14.41 0.70
CA GLU A 75 -3.25 14.89 1.32
C GLU A 75 -3.53 15.60 2.65
N GLN A 76 -4.57 16.42 2.72
CA GLN A 76 -4.99 17.08 3.95
C GLN A 76 -5.42 16.08 5.03
N LEU A 77 -6.19 15.05 4.65
CA LEU A 77 -6.55 13.94 5.54
C LEU A 77 -5.30 13.17 6.00
N ALA A 78 -4.34 12.92 5.11
CA ALA A 78 -3.09 12.25 5.47
C ALA A 78 -2.25 13.07 6.46
N LYS A 79 -2.19 14.40 6.30
CA LYS A 79 -1.55 15.33 7.25
C LYS A 79 -2.25 15.31 8.60
N TRP A 80 -3.59 15.33 8.60
CA TRP A 80 -4.39 15.23 9.82
C TRP A 80 -4.13 13.91 10.57
N VAL A 81 -4.16 12.77 9.88
CA VAL A 81 -3.83 11.45 10.47
C VAL A 81 -2.42 11.44 11.03
N ALA A 82 -1.45 12.01 10.31
CA ALA A 82 -0.07 12.09 10.76
C ALA A 82 0.08 12.94 12.03
N SER A 83 -0.65 14.05 12.14
CA SER A 83 -0.68 14.86 13.36
C SER A 83 -1.27 14.06 14.52
N MET A 84 -2.46 13.48 14.36
CA MET A 84 -3.11 12.70 15.42
C MET A 84 -2.22 11.57 15.94
N ARG A 85 -1.51 10.87 15.04
CA ARG A 85 -0.55 9.82 15.44
C ARG A 85 0.68 10.38 16.15
N LYS A 86 1.14 11.58 15.78
CA LYS A 86 2.23 12.28 16.48
C LYS A 86 1.81 12.66 17.90
N ASP A 87 0.56 13.05 18.08
CA ASP A 87 -0.06 13.36 19.37
C ASP A 87 -0.42 12.11 20.20
N GLY A 88 -0.09 10.90 19.70
CA GLY A 88 -0.36 9.64 20.38
C GLY A 88 -1.82 9.17 20.30
N VAL A 89 -2.66 9.86 19.52
CA VAL A 89 -4.07 9.53 19.34
C VAL A 89 -4.23 8.45 18.27
N PRO A 90 -4.78 7.26 18.59
CA PRO A 90 -5.05 6.25 17.59
C PRO A 90 -6.23 6.68 16.71
N VAL A 91 -5.94 6.96 15.43
CA VAL A 91 -7.00 7.22 14.44
C VAL A 91 -7.67 5.90 14.06
N THR A 92 -8.95 5.76 14.43
CA THR A 92 -9.77 4.61 14.06
C THR A 92 -10.33 4.75 12.64
N PRO A 93 -10.74 3.65 11.99
CA PRO A 93 -11.37 3.70 10.67
C PRO A 93 -12.63 4.58 10.64
N LEU A 94 -13.41 4.58 11.71
CA LEU A 94 -14.62 5.40 11.84
C LEU A 94 -14.29 6.89 11.88
N MET A 95 -13.24 7.29 12.61
CA MET A 95 -12.80 8.69 12.63
C MET A 95 -12.34 9.16 11.25
N LEU A 96 -11.63 8.29 10.53
CA LEU A 96 -11.19 8.61 9.17
C LEU A 96 -12.38 8.76 8.20
N GLN A 97 -13.42 7.92 8.35
CA GLN A 97 -14.66 8.03 7.60
C GLN A 97 -15.38 9.36 7.87
N LEU A 98 -15.52 9.73 9.15
CA LEU A 98 -16.17 10.99 9.54
C LEU A 98 -15.43 12.21 8.99
N MET A 99 -14.10 12.22 9.11
CA MET A 99 -13.30 13.32 8.56
C MET A 99 -13.35 13.37 7.03
N ALA A 100 -13.38 12.22 6.36
CA ALA A 100 -13.52 12.18 4.91
C ALA A 100 -14.89 12.73 4.46
N LEU A 101 -15.97 12.37 5.15
CA LEU A 101 -17.31 12.90 4.89
C LEU A 101 -17.37 14.41 5.12
N GLU A 102 -16.80 14.91 6.22
CA GLU A 102 -16.72 16.35 6.50
C GLU A 102 -15.96 17.10 5.40
N THR A 103 -14.85 16.52 4.93
CA THR A 103 -14.04 17.10 3.84
C THR A 103 -14.80 17.09 2.51
N THR A 104 -15.59 16.06 2.23
CA THR A 104 -16.48 16.00 1.05
C THR A 104 -17.53 17.11 1.08
N ILE A 105 -18.13 17.36 2.26
CA ILE A 105 -19.12 18.43 2.46
C ILE A 105 -18.47 19.81 2.23
N ASP A 106 -17.28 20.05 2.79
CA ASP A 106 -16.55 21.32 2.65
C ASP A 106 -16.19 21.63 1.19
N LEU A 107 -15.89 20.59 0.40
CA LEU A 107 -15.57 20.69 -1.03
C LEU A 107 -16.82 20.78 -1.94
N GLY A 108 -18.03 20.68 -1.38
CA GLY A 108 -19.27 20.70 -2.16
C GLY A 108 -19.40 19.51 -3.13
N LEU A 109 -18.74 18.39 -2.83
CA LEU A 109 -18.81 17.17 -3.62
C LEU A 109 -20.09 16.39 -3.28
N PRO A 110 -20.74 15.74 -4.25
CA PRO A 110 -21.97 15.01 -4.01
C PRO A 110 -21.72 13.79 -3.12
N ASP A 111 -22.69 13.45 -2.26
CA ASP A 111 -22.54 12.45 -1.19
C ASP A 111 -22.32 11.02 -1.73
N ASP A 112 -22.67 10.77 -2.99
CA ASP A 112 -22.44 9.50 -3.69
C ASP A 112 -20.96 9.26 -4.04
N ALA A 113 -20.09 10.27 -3.89
CA ALA A 113 -18.67 10.09 -4.15
C ALA A 113 -18.09 9.07 -3.17
N TYR A 114 -18.39 9.12 -1.88
CA TYR A 114 -17.65 8.32 -0.88
C TYR A 114 -18.02 6.83 -0.89
N HIS A 115 -17.10 5.99 -1.38
CA HIS A 115 -17.20 4.52 -1.26
C HIS A 115 -16.07 4.00 -0.36
N ALA A 116 -16.39 3.61 0.87
CA ALA A 116 -15.46 2.88 1.74
C ALA A 116 -15.36 1.42 1.28
N GLY A 117 -14.26 1.07 0.61
CA GLY A 117 -13.92 -0.30 0.17
C GLY A 117 -12.70 -0.89 0.85
#